data_AF-A0A2R5LGD2-F1
#
_entry.id   AF-A0A2R5LGD2-F1
#
_cell.length_a   1.000
_cell.length_b   1.000
_cell.length_c   1.000
_cell.angle_alpha   90.00
_cell.angle_beta   90.00
_cell.angle_gamma   90.00
#
_symmetry.space_group_name_H-M   'P 1'
#
loop_
_entity.id
_entity.type
_entity.pdbx_description
1 polymer ?
#
loop_
_entity_poly.entity_id
_entity_poly.type
_entity_poly.pdbx_seq_one_letter_code
_entity_poly.pdbx_strand_id
1 'polypeptide(L)'
;MQSAKLITRVLTSGVRSAATTAATKGSKGPTRRLTYPYTYAQKIANFPYRFHYENMWLVRYLIPALALTYLFYIIPVNRAVNSPANYAAYEEAMRKQAEEDAAHHHH
;
A
#
# COMPACT_ATOMS: atom_id res chain seq x y z
N MET A 1 -45.99 -20.23 -26.02
CA MET A 1 -45.21 -19.03 -26.40
C MET A 1 -44.00 -18.84 -25.47
N GLN A 2 -43.00 -19.71 -25.52
CA GLN A 2 -41.78 -19.61 -24.68
C GLN A 2 -40.48 -19.51 -25.49
N SER A 3 -40.56 -19.43 -26.81
CA SER A 3 -39.40 -19.49 -27.71
C SER A 3 -38.77 -18.12 -28.04
N ALA A 4 -39.44 -17.01 -27.74
CA ALA A 4 -38.93 -15.67 -28.08
C ALA A 4 -37.95 -15.09 -27.03
N LYS A 5 -38.02 -15.52 -25.76
CA LYS A 5 -37.14 -15.00 -24.69
C LYS A 5 -35.76 -15.67 -24.64
N LEU A 6 -35.58 -16.81 -25.31
CA LEU A 6 -34.30 -17.52 -25.36
C LEU A 6 -33.34 -16.94 -26.40
N ILE A 7 -33.87 -16.38 -27.50
CA ILE A 7 -33.05 -15.87 -28.62
C ILE A 7 -32.39 -14.54 -28.27
N THR A 8 -33.04 -13.69 -27.47
CA THR A 8 -32.49 -12.37 -27.08
C THR A 8 -31.32 -12.47 -26.08
N ARG A 9 -31.18 -13.58 -25.35
CA ARG A 9 -30.12 -13.76 -24.34
C ARG A 9 -28.77 -14.21 -24.92
N VAL A 10 -28.75 -14.68 -26.16
CA VAL A 10 -27.53 -15.17 -26.82
C VAL A 10 -26.77 -14.06 -27.55
N LEU A 11 -27.45 -12.96 -27.93
CA LEU A 11 -26.83 -11.86 -28.69
C LEU A 11 -26.11 -10.81 -27.83
N THR A 12 -26.33 -10.76 -26.52
CA THR A 12 -25.72 -9.76 -25.62
C THR A 12 -24.49 -10.26 -24.85
N SER A 13 -24.20 -11.57 -24.88
CA SER A 13 -22.97 -12.14 -24.29
C SER A 13 -21.75 -12.07 -25.23
N GLY A 14 -21.93 -11.65 -26.49
CA GLY A 14 -20.87 -11.66 -27.51
C GLY A 14 -20.05 -10.38 -27.69
N VAL A 15 -20.45 -9.25 -27.11
CA VAL A 15 -19.85 -7.93 -27.46
C VAL A 15 -18.87 -7.39 -26.40
N ARG A 16 -18.73 -8.02 -25.23
CA ARG A 16 -17.79 -7.56 -24.17
C ARG A 16 -16.46 -8.31 -24.10
N SER A 17 -16.19 -9.29 -24.97
CA SER A 17 -14.93 -10.06 -24.94
C SER A 17 -13.94 -9.70 -26.06
N ALA A 18 -14.27 -8.73 -26.91
CA ALA A 18 -13.41 -8.29 -28.02
C ALA A 18 -12.42 -7.17 -27.63
N ALA A 19 -12.59 -6.51 -26.48
CA ALA A 19 -11.74 -5.40 -26.05
C ALA A 19 -10.57 -5.80 -25.12
N THR A 20 -10.55 -7.04 -24.59
CA THR A 20 -9.47 -7.52 -23.71
C THR A 20 -8.52 -8.52 -24.40
N THR A 21 -8.73 -8.82 -25.68
CA THR A 21 -7.91 -9.78 -26.45
C THR A 21 -6.97 -9.13 -27.47
N ALA A 22 -7.04 -7.80 -27.66
CA ALA A 22 -6.19 -7.06 -28.61
C ALA A 22 -4.82 -6.61 -28.04
N ALA A 23 -4.50 -6.89 -26.77
CA ALA A 23 -3.31 -6.34 -26.09
C ALA A 23 -2.36 -7.37 -25.45
N THR A 24 -2.27 -8.61 -25.93
CA THR A 24 -1.09 -9.47 -25.66
C THR A 24 -0.87 -10.48 -26.79
N LYS A 25 -0.34 -10.00 -27.92
CA LYS A 25 0.36 -10.85 -28.88
C LYS A 25 1.81 -10.98 -28.42
N GLY A 26 2.07 -11.97 -27.55
CA GLY A 26 3.41 -12.25 -27.03
C GLY A 26 3.55 -13.73 -26.65
N SER A 27 4.02 -14.53 -27.60
CA SER A 27 4.60 -15.90 -27.49
C SER A 27 4.01 -16.87 -26.45
N LYS A 28 3.20 -17.82 -26.93
CA LYS A 28 2.92 -19.11 -26.27
C LYS A 28 4.09 -20.08 -26.45
N GLY A 29 5.26 -19.76 -25.90
CA GLY A 29 6.28 -20.75 -25.58
C GLY A 29 6.20 -21.08 -24.08
N PRO A 30 6.78 -22.19 -23.59
CA PRO A 30 7.06 -22.30 -22.16
C PRO A 30 8.00 -21.15 -21.82
N THR A 31 7.45 -20.06 -21.30
CA THR A 31 8.21 -18.94 -20.75
C THR A 31 8.92 -19.51 -19.54
N ARG A 32 10.14 -20.03 -19.76
CA ARG A 32 10.98 -20.60 -18.70
C ARG A 32 11.03 -19.55 -17.60
N ARG A 33 10.45 -19.86 -16.44
CA ARG A 33 10.55 -18.97 -15.27
C ARG A 33 12.03 -18.68 -15.08
N LEU A 34 12.39 -17.40 -15.12
CA LEU A 34 13.76 -16.96 -14.93
C LEU A 34 14.23 -17.42 -13.55
N THR A 35 15.41 -18.04 -13.48
CA THR A 35 16.01 -18.52 -12.23
C THR A 35 16.07 -17.43 -11.18
N TYR A 36 16.35 -16.19 -11.61
CA TYR A 36 16.25 -15.01 -10.77
C TYR A 36 15.45 -13.93 -11.51
N PRO A 37 14.22 -13.63 -11.07
CA PRO A 37 13.44 -12.56 -11.67
C PRO A 37 14.04 -11.20 -11.34
N TYR A 38 14.31 -10.42 -12.39
CA TYR A 38 14.86 -9.07 -12.30
C TYR A 38 13.79 -8.00 -12.07
N THR A 39 12.51 -8.34 -12.25
CA THR A 39 11.38 -7.45 -12.00
C THR A 39 10.67 -7.81 -10.72
N TYR A 40 10.22 -6.79 -9.98
CA TYR A 40 9.54 -6.96 -8.70
C TYR A 40 8.25 -7.78 -8.82
N ALA A 41 7.49 -7.58 -9.91
CA ALA A 41 6.27 -8.34 -10.18
C ALA A 41 6.55 -9.85 -10.35
N GLN A 42 7.62 -10.23 -11.05
CA GLN A 42 7.98 -11.64 -11.21
C GLN A 42 8.55 -12.24 -9.93
N LYS A 43 9.24 -11.46 -9.08
CA LYS A 43 9.65 -11.91 -7.74
C LYS A 43 8.42 -12.30 -6.92
N ILE A 44 7.42 -11.44 -6.87
CA ILE A 44 6.18 -11.72 -6.11
C ILE A 44 5.43 -12.94 -6.66
N ALA A 45 5.32 -13.08 -7.99
CA ALA A 45 4.62 -14.21 -8.61
C ALA A 45 5.37 -15.56 -8.45
N ASN A 46 6.68 -15.52 -8.27
CA ASN A 46 7.52 -16.72 -8.15
C ASN A 46 7.85 -17.10 -6.71
N PHE A 47 7.86 -16.14 -5.79
CA PHE A 47 8.19 -16.35 -4.38
C PHE A 47 6.93 -16.22 -3.52
N PRO A 48 6.28 -17.34 -3.15
CA PRO A 48 5.08 -17.28 -2.33
C PRO A 48 5.42 -16.66 -0.97
N TYR A 49 4.69 -15.62 -0.58
CA TYR A 49 4.86 -14.96 0.72
C TYR A 49 4.77 -15.93 1.90
N ARG A 50 3.95 -16.98 1.74
CA ARG A 50 3.81 -18.05 2.72
C ARG A 50 5.12 -18.77 3.02
N PHE A 51 5.96 -19.02 2.01
CA PHE A 51 7.27 -19.66 2.21
C PHE A 51 8.19 -18.81 3.11
N HIS A 52 8.18 -17.49 2.93
CA HIS A 52 8.98 -16.58 3.75
C HIS A 52 8.44 -16.49 5.18
N TYR A 53 7.12 -16.53 5.35
CA TYR A 53 6.49 -16.49 6.67
C TYR A 53 6.70 -17.79 7.47
N GLU A 54 6.71 -18.95 6.81
CA GLU A 54 6.93 -20.25 7.46
C GLU A 54 8.42 -20.51 7.76
N ASN A 55 9.34 -20.10 6.86
CA ASN A 55 10.76 -20.43 6.98
C ASN A 55 11.62 -19.33 7.62
N MET A 56 11.20 -18.05 7.56
CA MET A 56 11.96 -16.96 8.18
C MET A 56 11.31 -16.54 9.49
N TRP A 57 11.94 -16.94 10.61
CA TRP A 57 11.50 -16.54 11.96
C TRP A 57 11.36 -15.01 12.08
N LEU A 58 12.27 -14.26 11.45
CA LEU A 58 12.24 -12.79 11.49
C LEU A 58 10.94 -12.24 10.91
N VAL A 59 10.54 -12.67 9.70
CA VAL A 59 9.32 -12.16 9.05
C VAL A 59 8.08 -12.53 9.87
N ARG A 60 8.06 -13.73 10.45
CA ARG A 60 6.96 -14.22 11.28
C ARG A 60 6.71 -13.37 12.52
N TYR A 61 7.75 -12.87 13.18
CA TYR A 61 7.62 -12.08 14.41
C TYR A 61 7.71 -10.57 14.18
N LEU A 62 8.45 -10.11 13.16
CA LEU A 62 8.64 -8.69 12.88
C LEU A 62 7.33 -8.01 12.47
N ILE A 63 6.56 -8.63 11.57
CA ILE A 63 5.30 -8.04 11.10
C ILE A 63 4.29 -7.85 12.25
N PRO A 64 3.98 -8.87 13.09
CA PRO A 64 3.08 -8.66 14.21
C PRO A 64 3.66 -7.72 15.26
N ALA A 65 4.98 -7.76 15.52
CA ALA A 65 5.61 -6.84 16.47
C ALA A 65 5.47 -5.37 16.00
N LEU A 66 5.72 -5.08 14.72
CA LEU A 66 5.54 -3.74 14.16
C LEU A 66 4.06 -3.30 14.22
N ALA A 67 3.13 -4.21 13.93
CA ALA A 67 1.70 -3.91 14.03
C ALA A 67 1.29 -3.55 15.47
N LEU A 68 1.77 -4.32 16.46
CA LEU A 68 1.52 -4.04 17.87
C LEU A 68 2.13 -2.70 18.31
N THR A 69 3.39 -2.45 17.95
CA THR A 69 4.06 -1.17 18.25
C THR A 69 3.32 0.01 17.62
N TYR A 70 2.83 -0.14 16.39
CA TYR A 70 2.06 0.89 15.72
C TYR A 70 0.76 1.21 16.47
N LEU A 71 0.02 0.17 16.86
CA LEU A 71 -1.27 0.31 17.53
C LEU A 71 -1.14 0.87 18.96
N PHE A 72 -0.20 0.35 19.75
CA PHE A 72 -0.09 0.65 21.18
C PHE A 72 0.83 1.82 21.51
N TYR A 73 1.77 2.17 20.63
CA TYR A 73 2.74 3.24 20.91
C TYR A 73 2.58 4.40 19.93
N ILE A 74 2.63 4.13 18.63
CA ILE A 74 2.69 5.20 17.62
C ILE A 74 1.37 5.99 17.57
N ILE A 75 0.22 5.33 17.52
CA ILE A 75 -1.08 6.01 17.49
C ILE A 75 -1.32 6.91 18.73
N PRO A 76 -1.20 6.42 19.97
CA PRO A 76 -1.48 7.27 21.14
C PRO A 76 -0.46 8.40 21.29
N VAL A 77 0.82 8.17 21.00
CA VAL A 77 1.83 9.22 21.04
C VAL A 77 1.53 10.31 20.02
N ASN A 78 1.22 9.95 18.77
CA ASN A 78 0.85 10.95 17.76
C ASN A 78 -0.40 11.74 18.15
N ARG A 79 -1.38 11.11 18.80
CA ARG A 79 -2.57 11.82 19.31
C ARG A 79 -2.25 12.77 20.45
N ALA A 80 -1.31 12.41 21.33
CA ALA A 80 -0.88 13.27 22.44
C ALA A 80 -0.05 14.47 21.94
N VAL A 81 0.89 14.23 21.02
CA VAL A 81 1.74 15.27 20.43
C VAL A 81 0.90 16.27 19.62
N ASN A 82 -0.08 15.78 18.85
CA ASN A 82 -0.97 16.61 18.05
C ASN A 82 -2.22 17.08 18.82
N SER A 83 -2.16 17.13 20.16
CA SER A 83 -3.26 17.68 20.96
C SER A 83 -3.28 19.21 20.86
N PRO A 84 -4.47 19.85 20.90
CA PRO A 84 -4.59 21.31 20.75
C PRO A 84 -3.84 22.08 21.84
N ALA A 85 -3.76 21.51 23.05
CA ALA A 85 -2.99 22.10 24.16
C ALA A 85 -1.49 22.14 23.85
N ASN A 86 -0.96 21.11 23.18
CA ASN A 86 0.46 21.05 22.83
C ASN A 86 0.81 22.01 21.68
N TYR A 87 -0.11 22.19 20.72
CA TYR A 87 0.04 23.23 19.70
C TYR A 87 0.04 24.64 20.31
N ALA A 88 -0.88 24.94 21.24
CA ALA A 88 -0.91 26.23 21.91
C ALA A 88 0.39 26.51 22.70
N ALA A 89 0.89 25.51 23.44
CA ALA A 89 2.17 25.61 24.14
C ALA A 89 3.36 25.84 23.18
N TYR A 90 3.35 25.18 22.01
CA TYR A 90 4.36 25.36 20.98
C TYR A 90 4.33 26.77 20.37
N GLU A 91 3.14 27.30 20.08
CA GLU A 91 2.98 28.67 19.57
C GLU A 91 3.50 29.71 20.57
N GLU A 92 3.22 29.54 21.86
CA GLU A 92 3.76 30.43 22.90
C GLU A 92 5.29 30.35 23.01
N ALA A 93 5.87 29.14 22.91
CA ALA A 93 7.31 28.96 22.91
C ALA A 93 7.97 29.63 21.68
N MET A 94 7.35 29.49 20.50
CA MET A 94 7.82 30.14 19.28
C MET A 94 7.74 31.66 19.35
N ARG A 95 6.69 32.22 19.97
CA ARG A 95 6.59 33.67 20.18
C ARG A 95 7.70 34.20 21.09
N LYS A 96 7.98 33.51 22.20
CA LYS A 96 9.09 33.86 23.10
C LYS A 96 10.45 33.78 22.40
N GLN A 97 10.67 32.71 21.63
CA GLN A 97 11.89 32.57 20.84
C GLN A 97 12.07 33.71 19.84
N ALA A 98 10.99 34.10 19.13
CA ALA A 98 11.04 35.21 18.19
C ALA A 98 11.33 36.56 18.86
N GLU A 99 10.80 36.79 20.08
CA GLU A 99 11.09 37.98 20.88
C GLU A 99 12.54 38.00 21.37
N GLU A 100 13.08 36.86 21.83
CA GLU A 100 14.48 36.70 22.22
C GLU A 100 15.43 36.89 21.04
N ASP A 101 15.15 36.26 19.90
CA ASP A 101 15.94 36.39 18.67
C ASP A 101 15.92 37.86 18.18
N ALA A 102 14.77 38.52 18.20
CA ALA A 102 14.68 39.95 17.87
C ALA A 102 15.54 40.80 18.81
N ALA A 103 15.48 40.57 20.13
CA ALA A 103 16.30 41.28 21.11
C ALA A 103 17.81 41.05 20.89
N HIS A 104 18.22 39.84 20.50
CA HIS A 104 19.61 39.52 20.18
C HIS A 104 20.13 40.17 18.89
N HIS A 105 19.26 40.41 17.91
CA HIS A 105 19.63 41.07 16.64
C HIS A 105 19.64 42.62 16.72
N HIS A 106 19.18 43.22 17.82
CA HIS A 106 19.18 44.67 18.04
C HIS A 106 20.36 45.17 18.89
N HIS A 107 21.33 44.31 19.21
CA HIS A 107 22.51 44.61 20.03
C HIS A 107 23.81 44.47 19.25
#